data_AF-A0A7C2W7U7-F1
#
_entry.id   AF-A0A7C2W7U7-F1
#
_cell.length_a   1.000
_cell.length_b   1.000
_cell.length_c   1.000
_cell.angle_alpha   90.00
_cell.angle_beta   90.00
_cell.angle_gamma   90.00
#
_symmetry.space_group_name_H-M   'P 1'
#
loop_
_entity.id
_entity.type
_entity.pdbx_description
1 polymer ?
#
loop_
_entity_poly.entity_id
_entity_poly.type
_entity_poly.pdbx_seq_one_letter_code
_entity_poly.pdbx_strand_id
1 'polypeptide(L)'
;MRPIRPYLRAIKGEFSRNIIGDVGPVDVIFCVADHFEPRVGQVSMKVERERVSRWIRWYPRFAERHKDFDGRPPRHTWFFPLDEYFSEHLERLAELCAEGYGEIELHLHHDRDNPVDLMRKLNLAKKLYMFQGGMARSRWSEPVPKNARYAFIHGNWALDNSWNGRWCGVNCELKVLKQTGCYADFTYPSAPHPTQPRAVNAIYWAEDDP
;
A
#
# COMPACT_ATOMS: atom_id res chain seq x y z
N MET A 1 -14.57 18.21 27.60
CA MET A 1 -14.26 16.94 26.90
C MET A 1 -14.89 17.00 25.51
N ARG A 2 -14.10 16.92 24.43
CA ARG A 2 -14.64 16.90 23.06
C ARG A 2 -15.32 15.53 22.80
N PRO A 3 -16.52 15.48 22.22
CA PRO A 3 -17.17 14.21 21.93
C PRO A 3 -16.37 13.42 20.90
N ILE A 4 -16.19 12.13 21.19
CA ILE A 4 -15.60 11.14 20.29
C ILE A 4 -16.38 11.16 18.97
N ARG A 5 -15.67 11.30 17.84
CA ARG A 5 -16.25 11.40 16.50
C ARG A 5 -17.11 10.16 16.16
N PRO A 6 -18.25 10.30 15.44
CA PRO A 6 -19.25 9.24 15.25
C PRO A 6 -18.71 7.93 14.66
N TYR A 7 -17.66 7.97 13.86
CA TYR A 7 -17.07 6.79 13.21
C TYR A 7 -16.38 5.82 14.18
N LEU A 8 -16.01 6.27 15.39
CA LEU A 8 -15.46 5.39 16.43
C LEU A 8 -16.55 4.61 17.19
N ARG A 9 -17.85 4.91 17.00
CA ARG A 9 -18.94 4.10 17.59
C ARG A 9 -19.13 2.76 16.89
N ALA A 10 -18.64 2.59 15.66
CA ALA A 10 -18.77 1.34 14.91
C ALA A 10 -17.88 0.20 15.47
N ILE A 11 -16.90 0.49 16.33
CA ILE A 11 -15.93 -0.51 16.83
C ILE A 11 -16.50 -1.36 17.98
N LYS A 12 -17.66 -1.00 18.57
CA LYS A 12 -18.21 -1.72 19.74
C LYS A 12 -19.17 -2.88 19.40
N GLY A 13 -19.48 -3.12 18.12
CA GLY A 13 -20.63 -3.96 17.75
C GLY A 13 -20.36 -5.35 17.16
N GLU A 14 -19.17 -5.65 16.63
CA GLU A 14 -19.01 -6.82 15.75
C GLU A 14 -17.87 -7.80 16.09
N PHE A 15 -17.21 -7.64 17.24
CA PHE A 15 -16.21 -8.62 17.70
C PHE A 15 -16.83 -9.86 18.38
N SER A 16 -18.16 -10.03 18.36
CA SER A 16 -18.84 -11.18 18.96
C SER A 16 -19.20 -12.28 17.96
N ARG A 17 -18.42 -12.47 16.89
CA ARG A 17 -18.33 -13.81 16.31
C ARG A 17 -17.48 -14.60 17.28
N ASN A 18 -18.09 -15.53 18.00
CA ASN A 18 -17.37 -16.50 18.81
C ASN A 18 -16.36 -17.22 17.89
N ILE A 19 -15.11 -16.76 17.89
CA ILE A 19 -13.93 -17.55 17.49
C ILE A 19 -13.65 -18.55 18.63
N ILE A 20 -14.71 -19.16 19.15
CA ILE A 20 -14.70 -20.13 20.24
C ILE A 20 -15.22 -21.41 19.60
N GLY A 21 -14.32 -22.04 18.86
CA GLY A 21 -14.56 -23.30 18.15
C GLY A 21 -13.31 -24.17 18.11
N ASP A 22 -12.13 -23.55 17.97
CA ASP A 22 -10.87 -24.28 17.92
C ASP A 22 -10.09 -24.15 19.22
N VAL A 23 -9.84 -25.28 19.86
CA VAL A 23 -8.97 -25.40 21.04
C VAL A 23 -7.52 -25.33 20.55
N GLY A 24 -7.03 -24.12 20.29
CA GLY A 24 -5.67 -23.88 19.80
C GLY A 24 -5.25 -22.41 19.90
N PRO A 25 -3.96 -22.08 19.73
CA PRO A 25 -3.51 -20.71 19.65
C PRO A 25 -4.15 -20.00 18.44
N VAL A 26 -4.59 -18.77 18.65
CA VAL A 26 -5.10 -17.89 17.57
C VAL A 26 -3.96 -16.99 17.11
N ASP A 27 -3.56 -17.12 15.84
CA ASP A 27 -2.61 -16.21 15.22
C ASP A 27 -3.30 -14.89 14.85
N VAL A 28 -2.74 -13.78 15.31
CA VAL A 28 -3.22 -12.43 14.99
C VAL A 28 -2.19 -11.73 14.13
N ILE A 29 -2.58 -11.37 12.91
CA ILE A 29 -1.76 -10.56 12.01
C ILE A 29 -2.23 -9.11 12.13
N PHE A 30 -1.31 -8.21 12.47
CA PHE A 30 -1.55 -6.78 12.51
C PHE A 30 -0.87 -6.11 11.30
N CYS A 31 -1.68 -5.57 10.40
CA CYS A 31 -1.21 -4.87 9.21
C CYS A 31 -1.61 -3.40 9.28
N VAL A 32 -0.69 -2.52 8.87
CA VAL A 32 -0.97 -1.11 8.60
C VAL A 32 -0.62 -0.86 7.15
N ALA A 33 -1.59 -0.42 6.37
CA ALA A 33 -1.43 -0.01 4.98
C ALA A 33 -1.82 1.46 4.89
N ASP A 34 -0.90 2.28 4.39
CA ASP A 34 -1.10 3.73 4.23
C ASP A 34 -0.22 4.23 3.08
N HIS A 35 -0.58 5.39 2.53
CA HIS A 35 0.18 6.06 1.49
C HIS A 35 1.55 6.48 2.04
N PHE A 36 2.64 6.18 1.32
CA PHE A 36 3.96 6.73 1.66
C PHE A 36 4.28 7.94 0.79
N GLU A 37 4.02 9.15 1.28
CA GLU A 37 4.18 10.38 0.48
C GLU A 37 5.21 11.37 1.08
N PRO A 38 6.52 11.17 0.86
CA PRO A 38 7.54 12.11 1.32
C PRO A 38 7.32 13.54 0.82
N ARG A 39 6.70 13.73 -0.35
CA ARG A 39 6.43 15.04 -0.96
C ARG A 39 5.09 15.65 -0.54
N VAL A 40 4.25 14.96 0.25
CA VAL A 40 2.93 15.47 0.64
C VAL A 40 2.97 16.93 1.08
N GLY A 41 2.12 17.76 0.47
CA GLY A 41 2.09 19.21 0.63
C GLY A 41 3.08 19.98 -0.23
N GLN A 42 3.64 19.38 -1.28
CA GLN A 42 4.58 20.00 -2.22
C GLN A 42 5.79 20.64 -1.53
N VAL A 43 6.33 19.92 -0.55
CA VAL A 43 7.45 20.41 0.26
C VAL A 43 8.75 20.46 -0.56
N SER A 44 9.76 21.15 -0.04
CA SER A 44 11.08 21.15 -0.70
C SER A 44 11.74 19.76 -0.61
N MET A 45 12.62 19.46 -1.57
CA MET A 45 13.43 18.23 -1.59
C MET A 45 14.22 17.98 -0.29
N LYS A 46 14.62 19.05 0.43
CA LYS A 46 15.25 18.93 1.75
C LYS A 46 14.30 18.28 2.77
N VAL A 47 13.03 18.66 2.75
CA VAL A 47 12.00 18.11 3.64
C VAL A 47 11.63 16.68 3.22
N GLU A 48 11.52 16.39 1.92
CA GLU A 48 11.31 15.03 1.40
C GLU A 48 12.40 14.08 1.91
N ARG A 49 13.67 14.44 1.72
CA ARG A 49 14.83 13.68 2.22
C ARG A 49 14.79 13.50 3.73
N GLU A 50 14.50 14.55 4.51
CA GLU A 50 14.44 14.44 5.97
C GLU A 50 13.32 13.48 6.42
N ARG A 51 12.16 13.49 5.75
CA ARG A 51 11.07 12.54 6.02
C ARG A 51 11.53 11.10 5.81
N VAL A 52 12.21 10.81 4.69
CA VAL A 52 12.76 9.47 4.43
C VAL A 52 13.87 9.12 5.42
N SER A 53 14.81 10.03 5.69
CA SER A 53 15.91 9.81 6.65
C SER A 53 15.41 9.49 8.06
N ARG A 54 14.27 10.04 8.47
CA ARG A 54 13.63 9.67 9.74
C ARG A 54 13.21 8.20 9.78
N TRP A 55 12.65 7.67 8.68
CA TRP A 55 12.33 6.24 8.59
C TRP A 55 13.59 5.38 8.74
N ILE A 56 14.64 5.68 7.96
CA ILE A 56 15.90 4.92 8.00
C ILE A 56 16.51 4.92 9.40
N ARG A 57 16.48 6.07 10.09
CA ARG A 57 17.10 6.19 11.42
C ARG A 57 16.28 5.55 12.55
N TRP A 58 14.97 5.72 12.52
CA TRP A 58 14.13 5.45 13.70
C TRP A 58 13.33 4.17 13.60
N TYR A 59 12.95 3.73 12.40
CA TYR A 59 12.13 2.54 12.25
C TYR A 59 12.83 1.26 12.71
N PRO A 60 14.09 0.96 12.30
CA PRO A 60 14.83 -0.20 12.81
C PRO A 60 14.91 -0.21 14.34
N ARG A 61 15.30 0.92 14.95
CA ARG A 61 15.43 1.05 16.42
C ARG A 61 14.14 0.82 17.19
N PHE A 62 13.00 1.13 16.56
CA PHE A 62 11.69 0.81 17.10
C PHE A 62 11.38 -0.68 16.90
N ALA A 63 11.52 -1.17 15.68
CA ALA A 63 11.15 -2.52 15.28
C ALA A 63 11.96 -3.59 16.05
N GLU A 64 13.27 -3.40 16.25
CA GLU A 64 14.15 -4.32 16.98
C GLU A 64 13.75 -4.58 18.44
N ARG A 65 12.94 -3.70 19.05
CA ARG A 65 12.44 -3.86 20.42
C ARG A 65 11.28 -4.85 20.51
N HIS A 66 10.78 -5.30 19.37
CA HIS A 66 9.60 -6.15 19.25
C HIS A 66 9.94 -7.36 18.39
N LYS A 67 9.36 -8.51 18.72
CA LYS A 67 9.46 -9.72 17.91
C LYS A 67 8.12 -10.44 17.93
N ASP A 68 7.71 -10.96 16.78
CA ASP A 68 6.59 -11.88 16.66
C ASP A 68 6.98 -13.29 17.16
N PHE A 69 6.04 -14.23 17.06
CA PHE A 69 6.25 -15.63 17.45
C PHE A 69 7.38 -16.31 16.65
N ASP A 70 7.59 -15.91 15.40
CA ASP A 70 8.68 -16.39 14.53
C ASP A 70 10.03 -15.69 14.82
N GLY A 71 10.08 -14.78 15.80
CA GLY A 71 11.27 -14.02 16.16
C GLY A 71 11.58 -12.86 15.21
N ARG A 72 10.65 -12.48 14.32
CA ARG A 72 10.83 -11.42 13.34
C ARG A 72 10.37 -10.06 13.91
N PRO A 73 11.08 -8.97 13.59
CA PRO A 73 10.60 -7.64 13.96
C PRO A 73 9.34 -7.28 13.15
N PRO A 74 8.54 -6.28 13.61
CA PRO A 74 7.48 -5.70 12.80
C PRO A 74 8.00 -5.27 11.44
N ARG A 75 7.30 -5.67 10.37
CA ARG A 75 7.61 -5.31 8.99
C ARG A 75 6.66 -4.24 8.51
N HIS A 76 7.19 -3.19 7.90
CA HIS A 76 6.40 -2.10 7.35
C HIS A 76 6.30 -2.21 5.84
N THR A 77 5.10 -2.00 5.29
CA THR A 77 4.89 -1.92 3.85
C THR A 77 4.84 -0.45 3.45
N TRP A 78 5.81 0.01 2.66
CA TRP A 78 5.82 1.36 2.11
C TRP A 78 5.18 1.34 0.72
N PHE A 79 3.97 1.90 0.61
CA PHE A 79 3.32 2.09 -0.69
C PHE A 79 3.90 3.33 -1.37
N PHE A 80 4.93 3.11 -2.19
CA PHE A 80 5.76 4.18 -2.76
C PHE A 80 5.11 4.77 -4.03
N PRO A 81 5.03 6.11 -4.19
CA PRO A 81 4.37 6.76 -5.30
C PRO A 81 5.23 6.73 -6.56
N LEU A 82 4.77 6.05 -7.62
CA LEU A 82 5.45 6.04 -8.91
C LEU A 82 5.49 7.44 -9.55
N ASP A 83 4.41 8.20 -9.44
CA ASP A 83 4.27 9.53 -10.04
C ASP A 83 5.12 10.60 -9.35
N GLU A 84 5.55 10.34 -8.10
CA GLU A 84 6.51 11.16 -7.36
C GLU A 84 7.89 10.47 -7.24
N TYR A 85 8.20 9.56 -8.16
CA TYR A 85 9.40 8.74 -8.07
C TYR A 85 10.69 9.56 -7.95
N PHE A 86 11.47 9.23 -6.92
CA PHE A 86 12.84 9.69 -6.77
C PHE A 86 13.73 8.54 -6.28
N SER A 87 14.71 8.16 -7.10
CA SER A 87 15.54 6.96 -6.90
C SER A 87 16.19 6.90 -5.52
N GLU A 88 16.70 8.02 -5.04
CA GLU A 88 17.35 8.14 -3.73
C GLU A 88 16.42 7.75 -2.56
N HIS A 89 15.11 7.97 -2.70
CA HIS A 89 14.15 7.57 -1.66
C HIS A 89 13.88 6.07 -1.71
N LEU A 90 13.70 5.52 -2.92
CA LEU A 90 13.43 4.10 -3.08
C LEU A 90 14.63 3.24 -2.66
N GLU A 91 15.84 3.63 -3.04
CA GLU A 91 17.08 2.93 -2.68
C GLU A 91 17.25 2.84 -1.16
N ARG A 92 17.01 3.94 -0.43
CA ARG A 92 17.07 3.94 1.03
C ARG A 92 16.01 3.05 1.68
N LEU A 93 14.79 3.02 1.15
CA LEU A 93 13.78 2.09 1.64
C LEU A 93 14.14 0.63 1.33
N ALA A 94 14.75 0.37 0.18
CA ALA A 94 15.20 -0.96 -0.20
C ALA A 94 16.32 -1.47 0.73
N GLU A 95 17.15 -0.59 1.30
CA GLU A 95 18.09 -0.95 2.37
C GLU A 95 17.35 -1.51 3.60
N LEU A 96 16.27 -0.84 4.05
CA LEU A 96 15.43 -1.36 5.14
C LEU A 96 14.81 -2.72 4.80
N CYS A 97 14.32 -2.88 3.57
CA CYS A 97 13.77 -4.15 3.10
C CYS A 97 14.82 -5.27 3.12
N ALA A 98 16.05 -4.98 2.66
CA ALA A 98 17.15 -5.94 2.65
C ALA A 98 17.59 -6.36 4.06
N GLU A 99 17.43 -5.48 5.04
CA GLU A 99 17.66 -5.76 6.46
C GLU A 99 16.48 -6.47 7.14
N GLY A 100 15.38 -6.72 6.43
CA GLY A 100 14.21 -7.45 6.92
C GLY A 100 13.19 -6.59 7.64
N TYR A 101 13.26 -5.26 7.52
CA TYR A 101 12.34 -4.32 8.19
C TYR A 101 11.05 -4.04 7.43
N GLY A 102 10.90 -4.52 6.21
CA GLY A 102 9.69 -4.23 5.45
C GLY A 102 9.73 -4.59 3.98
N GLU A 103 8.78 -4.05 3.24
CA GLU A 103 8.51 -4.30 1.83
C GLU A 103 8.10 -2.99 1.14
N ILE A 104 8.39 -2.84 -0.15
CA ILE A 104 7.89 -1.72 -0.95
C ILE A 104 6.82 -2.23 -1.91
N GLU A 105 5.68 -1.54 -1.90
CA GLU A 105 4.51 -1.84 -2.73
C GLU A 105 4.09 -0.59 -3.52
N LEU A 106 3.14 -0.74 -4.45
CA LEU A 106 2.86 0.27 -5.47
C LEU A 106 1.80 1.26 -5.00
N HIS A 107 2.14 2.54 -5.06
CA HIS A 107 1.20 3.65 -4.98
C HIS A 107 1.25 4.47 -6.27
N LEU A 108 0.08 4.90 -6.75
CA LEU A 108 -0.02 5.78 -7.91
C LEU A 108 -1.15 6.79 -7.74
N HIS A 109 -0.84 8.07 -7.94
CA HIS A 109 -1.84 9.07 -8.31
C HIS A 109 -2.01 9.10 -9.82
N HIS A 110 -3.27 9.06 -10.28
CA HIS A 110 -3.60 9.28 -11.68
C HIS A 110 -4.97 9.94 -11.81
N ASP A 111 -5.18 10.69 -12.88
CA ASP A 111 -6.40 11.45 -13.16
C ASP A 111 -6.63 11.45 -14.67
N ARG A 112 -7.88 11.22 -15.11
CA ARG A 112 -8.27 11.13 -16.52
C ARG A 112 -7.35 10.23 -17.36
N ASP A 113 -6.92 9.12 -16.76
CA ASP A 113 -6.05 8.13 -17.40
C ASP A 113 -6.86 7.17 -18.29
N ASN A 114 -6.15 6.28 -18.99
CA ASN A 114 -6.77 5.23 -19.79
C ASN A 114 -6.10 3.86 -19.52
N PRO A 115 -6.75 2.73 -19.85
CA PRO A 115 -6.24 1.40 -19.52
C PRO A 115 -4.82 1.11 -20.05
N VAL A 116 -4.48 1.63 -21.23
CA VAL A 116 -3.17 1.41 -21.88
C VAL A 116 -2.07 2.14 -21.11
N ASP A 117 -2.31 3.41 -20.76
CA ASP A 117 -1.35 4.22 -20.02
C ASP A 117 -1.19 3.75 -18.57
N LEU A 118 -2.29 3.38 -17.90
CA LEU A 118 -2.23 2.77 -16.57
C LEU A 118 -1.38 1.50 -16.59
N MET A 119 -1.64 0.59 -17.54
CA MET A 119 -0.87 -0.65 -17.69
C MET A 119 0.62 -0.37 -17.93
N ARG A 120 0.95 0.66 -18.73
CA ARG A 120 2.33 1.08 -18.99
C ARG A 120 3.01 1.59 -17.71
N LYS A 121 2.33 2.41 -16.91
CA LYS A 121 2.81 2.93 -15.62
C LYS A 121 3.06 1.81 -14.62
N LEU A 122 2.11 0.90 -14.43
CA LEU A 122 2.24 -0.23 -13.51
C LEU A 122 3.40 -1.16 -13.89
N ASN A 123 3.57 -1.44 -15.18
CA ASN A 123 4.71 -2.22 -15.67
C ASN A 123 6.05 -1.48 -15.51
N LEU A 124 6.07 -0.14 -15.63
CA LEU A 124 7.26 0.67 -15.36
C LEU A 124 7.63 0.63 -13.87
N ALA A 125 6.67 0.83 -12.97
CA ALA A 125 6.88 0.75 -11.52
C ALA A 125 7.51 -0.58 -11.12
N LYS A 126 6.94 -1.71 -11.56
CA LYS A 126 7.51 -3.04 -11.27
C LYS A 126 8.97 -3.14 -11.70
N LYS A 127 9.32 -2.66 -12.90
CA LYS A 127 10.71 -2.68 -13.38
C LYS A 127 11.62 -1.84 -12.50
N LEU A 128 11.22 -0.62 -12.16
CA LEU A 128 12.01 0.29 -11.33
C LEU A 128 12.21 -0.29 -9.91
N TYR A 129 11.13 -0.75 -9.28
CA TYR A 129 11.19 -1.16 -7.89
C TYR A 129 11.96 -2.46 -7.72
N MET A 130 11.89 -3.36 -8.70
CA MET A 130 12.72 -4.56 -8.70
C MET A 130 14.19 -4.25 -8.96
N PHE A 131 14.49 -3.36 -9.91
CA PHE A 131 15.87 -2.96 -10.20
C PHE A 131 16.57 -2.39 -8.95
N GLN A 132 15.83 -1.66 -8.10
CA GLN A 132 16.36 -1.04 -6.89
C GLN A 132 16.18 -1.89 -5.63
N GLY A 133 15.65 -3.12 -5.75
CA GLY A 133 15.53 -4.07 -4.63
C GLY A 133 14.34 -3.86 -3.69
N GLY A 134 13.36 -3.05 -4.07
CA GLY A 134 12.20 -2.68 -3.24
C GLY A 134 11.09 -3.73 -3.15
N MET A 135 10.89 -4.56 -4.17
CA MET A 135 9.82 -5.57 -4.16
C MET A 135 10.30 -6.91 -3.60
N ALA A 136 9.43 -7.59 -2.84
CA ALA A 136 9.72 -8.87 -2.21
C ALA A 136 10.25 -9.90 -3.22
N ARG A 137 11.50 -10.33 -3.01
CA ARG A 137 12.26 -11.35 -3.76
C ARG A 137 12.52 -11.04 -5.25
N SER A 138 13.48 -10.16 -5.50
CA SER A 138 14.59 -10.52 -6.40
C SER A 138 15.82 -9.67 -6.10
N ARG A 139 16.62 -10.08 -5.11
CA ARG A 139 18.04 -9.72 -5.17
C ARG A 139 18.63 -10.54 -6.33
N TRP A 140 18.97 -9.86 -7.42
CA TRP A 140 19.89 -10.35 -8.46
C TRP A 140 19.43 -11.50 -9.37
N SER A 141 18.24 -11.41 -9.98
CA SER A 141 17.99 -12.21 -11.20
C SER A 141 17.22 -11.42 -12.24
N GLU A 142 17.93 -10.89 -13.22
CA GLU A 142 17.31 -10.60 -14.51
C GLU A 142 17.04 -11.90 -15.28
N PRO A 143 15.96 -11.95 -16.07
CA PRO A 143 14.97 -10.88 -16.28
C PRO A 143 13.92 -10.82 -15.16
N VAL A 144 13.34 -9.63 -14.96
CA VAL A 144 12.14 -9.41 -14.12
C VAL A 144 11.14 -10.52 -14.42
N PRO A 145 10.86 -11.41 -13.46
CA PRO A 145 10.03 -12.55 -13.76
C PRO A 145 8.60 -12.05 -14.05
N LYS A 146 7.97 -12.65 -15.06
CA LYS A 146 6.62 -12.27 -15.53
C LYS A 146 5.56 -12.29 -14.42
N ASN A 147 5.86 -12.93 -13.29
CA ASN A 147 5.02 -13.07 -12.12
C ASN A 147 5.37 -12.09 -10.99
N ALA A 148 6.10 -10.99 -11.26
CA ALA A 148 6.27 -9.93 -10.27
C ALA A 148 4.90 -9.42 -9.82
N ARG A 149 4.60 -9.64 -8.54
CA ARG A 149 3.32 -9.32 -7.90
C ARG A 149 3.50 -8.14 -6.97
N TYR A 150 2.47 -7.31 -6.86
CA TYR A 150 2.46 -6.13 -6.01
C TYR A 150 1.11 -5.94 -5.33
N ALA A 151 1.10 -5.27 -4.19
CA ALA A 151 -0.07 -4.66 -3.62
C ALA A 151 -0.21 -3.23 -4.16
N PHE A 152 -1.45 -2.76 -4.28
CA PHE A 152 -1.75 -1.44 -4.81
C PHE A 152 -2.46 -0.58 -3.78
N ILE A 153 -2.12 0.71 -3.76
CA ILE A 153 -2.95 1.77 -3.18
C ILE A 153 -3.16 2.86 -4.22
N HIS A 154 -4.42 3.23 -4.43
CA HIS A 154 -4.78 4.36 -5.26
C HIS A 154 -4.60 5.67 -4.49
N GLY A 155 -3.77 6.59 -5.00
CA GLY A 155 -3.45 7.86 -4.33
C GLY A 155 -4.62 8.82 -4.20
N ASN A 156 -5.50 8.86 -5.21
CA ASN A 156 -6.66 9.76 -5.22
C ASN A 156 -7.98 9.10 -4.79
N TRP A 157 -7.92 7.92 -4.16
CA TRP A 157 -9.07 7.19 -3.59
C TRP A 157 -10.17 6.72 -4.55
N ALA A 158 -10.11 7.08 -5.83
CA ALA A 158 -11.17 6.86 -6.82
C ALA A 158 -10.95 5.57 -7.61
N LEU A 159 -10.68 4.47 -6.90
CA LEU A 159 -10.45 3.15 -7.49
C LEU A 159 -11.59 2.75 -8.42
N ASP A 160 -11.22 2.14 -9.54
CA ASP A 160 -12.09 1.71 -10.63
C ASP A 160 -12.95 2.83 -11.21
N ASN A 161 -12.42 4.05 -11.23
CA ASN A 161 -13.12 5.22 -11.74
C ASN A 161 -14.42 5.58 -11.01
N SER A 162 -14.49 5.24 -9.72
CA SER A 162 -15.62 5.52 -8.80
C SER A 162 -15.94 7.01 -8.58
N TRP A 163 -15.24 7.93 -9.26
CA TRP A 163 -15.49 9.36 -9.25
C TRP A 163 -15.69 9.99 -10.65
N ASN A 164 -16.38 9.26 -11.54
CA ASN A 164 -16.88 9.77 -12.82
C ASN A 164 -15.81 10.43 -13.69
N GLY A 165 -14.68 9.75 -13.91
CA GLY A 165 -13.58 10.21 -14.76
C GLY A 165 -12.59 11.15 -14.07
N ARG A 166 -12.90 11.64 -12.86
CA ARG A 166 -11.95 12.40 -12.05
C ARG A 166 -11.17 11.44 -11.16
N TRP A 167 -9.90 11.76 -10.94
CA TRP A 167 -9.00 11.07 -10.02
C TRP A 167 -8.75 9.59 -10.33
N CYS A 168 -9.13 9.14 -11.53
CA CYS A 168 -8.77 7.85 -12.10
C CYS A 168 -8.93 7.92 -13.64
N GLY A 169 -10.14 7.74 -14.18
CA GLY A 169 -10.43 7.73 -15.63
C GLY A 169 -10.53 6.34 -16.27
N VAL A 170 -10.17 5.27 -15.55
CA VAL A 170 -10.07 3.91 -16.08
C VAL A 170 -11.23 3.05 -15.56
N ASN A 171 -12.25 2.83 -16.39
CA ASN A 171 -13.42 1.99 -16.07
C ASN A 171 -13.14 0.49 -15.87
N CYS A 172 -11.89 0.07 -16.06
CA CYS A 172 -11.46 -1.32 -15.90
C CYS A 172 -10.13 -1.41 -15.15
N GLU A 173 -9.96 -0.52 -14.16
CA GLU A 173 -8.75 -0.41 -13.37
C GLU A 173 -8.47 -1.73 -12.66
N LEU A 174 -9.48 -2.38 -12.08
CA LEU A 174 -9.32 -3.65 -11.38
C LEU A 174 -8.83 -4.79 -12.30
N LYS A 175 -9.35 -4.87 -13.53
CA LYS A 175 -8.86 -5.80 -14.56
C LYS A 175 -7.41 -5.50 -14.93
N VAL A 176 -7.04 -4.23 -15.12
CA VAL A 176 -5.67 -3.83 -15.45
C VAL A 176 -4.70 -4.15 -14.30
N LEU A 177 -5.08 -3.85 -13.05
CA LEU A 177 -4.33 -4.20 -11.85
C LEU A 177 -4.10 -5.72 -11.79
N LYS A 178 -5.17 -6.53 -11.94
CA LYS A 178 -5.07 -7.99 -11.95
C LYS A 178 -4.17 -8.51 -13.07
N GLN A 179 -4.34 -8.02 -14.30
CA GLN A 179 -3.54 -8.44 -15.46
C GLN A 179 -2.05 -8.11 -15.30
N THR A 180 -1.73 -7.03 -14.61
CA THR A 180 -0.35 -6.63 -14.35
C THR A 180 0.25 -7.28 -13.09
N GLY A 181 -0.51 -8.07 -12.34
CA GLY A 181 -0.01 -8.84 -11.20
C GLY A 181 -0.32 -8.25 -9.82
N CYS A 182 -1.26 -7.30 -9.71
CA CYS A 182 -1.75 -6.85 -8.42
C CYS A 182 -2.41 -8.01 -7.67
N TYR A 183 -1.96 -8.28 -6.44
CA TYR A 183 -2.50 -9.36 -5.60
C TYR A 183 -3.53 -8.88 -4.58
N ALA A 184 -3.50 -7.60 -4.20
CA ALA A 184 -4.45 -6.98 -3.29
C ALA A 184 -4.44 -5.46 -3.48
N ASP A 185 -5.63 -4.85 -3.38
CA ASP A 185 -5.81 -3.41 -3.28
C ASP A 185 -6.04 -3.01 -1.82
N PHE A 186 -5.46 -1.89 -1.40
CA PHE A 186 -5.57 -1.32 -0.06
C PHE A 186 -6.04 0.15 -0.11
N THR A 187 -6.76 0.55 -1.16
CA THR A 187 -7.18 1.94 -1.36
C THR A 187 -8.11 2.45 -0.26
N TYR A 188 -8.92 1.56 0.30
CA TYR A 188 -9.95 1.91 1.28
C TYR A 188 -9.47 1.69 2.73
N PRO A 189 -9.90 2.55 3.68
CA PRO A 189 -11.00 3.51 3.56
C PRO A 189 -10.63 4.85 2.91
N SER A 190 -11.56 5.43 2.16
CA SER A 190 -11.50 6.81 1.63
C SER A 190 -12.50 7.76 2.29
N ALA A 191 -13.24 7.29 3.31
CA ALA A 191 -14.18 8.10 4.06
C ALA A 191 -13.53 9.40 4.59
N PRO A 192 -14.22 10.55 4.54
CA PRO A 192 -15.64 10.72 4.19
C PRO A 192 -15.89 10.98 2.69
N HIS A 193 -14.91 10.72 1.81
CA HIS A 193 -15.07 10.96 0.38
C HIS A 193 -16.15 10.05 -0.22
N PRO A 194 -16.95 10.52 -1.21
CA PRO A 194 -18.00 9.71 -1.84
C PRO A 194 -17.52 8.43 -2.55
N THR A 195 -16.21 8.30 -2.82
CA THR A 195 -15.63 7.07 -3.40
C THR A 195 -15.54 5.92 -2.39
N GLN A 196 -15.86 6.15 -1.12
CA GLN A 196 -15.87 5.08 -0.10
C GLN A 196 -16.95 4.04 -0.44
N PRO A 197 -16.60 2.76 -0.65
CA PRO A 197 -17.58 1.71 -0.86
C PRO A 197 -18.39 1.45 0.41
N ARG A 198 -19.55 0.83 0.23
CA ARG A 198 -20.43 0.41 1.35
C ARG A 198 -19.79 -0.66 2.23
N ALA A 199 -18.85 -1.42 1.68
CA ALA A 199 -18.09 -2.43 2.41
C ALA A 199 -17.11 -1.75 3.39
N VAL A 200 -17.19 -2.14 4.66
CA VAL A 200 -16.29 -1.70 5.74
C VAL A 200 -15.96 -2.92 6.59
N ASN A 201 -14.74 -3.02 7.11
CA ASN A 201 -14.28 -4.16 7.92
C ASN A 201 -14.43 -5.52 7.22
N ALA A 202 -14.24 -5.57 5.90
CA ALA A 202 -14.39 -6.77 5.10
C ALA A 202 -13.20 -6.95 4.16
N ILE A 203 -12.77 -8.20 3.99
CA ILE A 203 -11.87 -8.64 2.92
C ILE A 203 -12.75 -9.33 1.88
N TYR A 204 -12.73 -8.85 0.64
CA TYR A 204 -13.63 -9.33 -0.41
C TYR A 204 -12.96 -9.32 -1.79
N TRP A 205 -13.53 -10.10 -2.70
CA TRP A 205 -13.20 -10.01 -4.13
C TRP A 205 -14.04 -8.91 -4.75
N ALA A 206 -13.39 -7.92 -5.34
CA ALA A 206 -14.08 -6.88 -6.09
C ALA A 206 -14.43 -7.36 -7.50
N GLU A 207 -15.62 -6.96 -7.97
CA GLU A 207 -15.99 -6.99 -9.37
C GLU A 207 -15.56 -5.68 -10.02
N ASP A 208 -15.11 -5.75 -11.27
CA ASP A 208 -14.73 -4.57 -12.06
C ASP A 208 -16.00 -3.93 -12.63
N ASP A 209 -16.49 -2.93 -11.90
CA ASP A 209 -17.76 -2.22 -12.09
C ASP A 209 -17.60 -0.77 -11.57
N PRO A 210 -17.37 0.22 -12.47
CA PRO A 210 -16.97 1.58 -12.13
C PRO A 210 -18.05 2.46 -11.47
#